data_AF-A0A7H2QDK3-F1
#
_entry.id   AF-A0A7H2QDK3-F1
#
_cell.length_a   1.000
_cell.length_b   1.000
_cell.length_c   1.000
_cell.angle_alpha   90.00
_cell.angle_beta   90.00
_cell.angle_gamma   90.00
#
_symmetry.space_group_name_H-M   'P 1'
#
loop_
_entity.id
_entity.type
_entity.pdbx_description
1 polymer ?
#
loop_
_entity_poly.entity_id
_entity_poly.type
_entity_poly.pdbx_seq_one_letter_code
_entity_poly.pdbx_strand_id
1 'polypeptide(L)'
;MKEPNFSPVFASLYVGLCDIARKNGYALAVHGTMNLDFDLVAIPWTDEAVEPFDLIKKLEYLLNMFDGSIHYGLHTEEPEIKPHGRKAWLLIMGNGAAFDISVMPKLG
;
A
#
# COMPACT_ATOMS: atom_id res chain seq x y z
N MET A 1 -15.45 10.40 25.45
CA MET A 1 -14.85 10.57 24.11
C MET A 1 -14.50 9.19 23.59
N LYS A 2 -14.60 8.92 22.28
CA LYS A 2 -14.11 7.65 21.70
C LYS A 2 -12.58 7.72 21.60
N GLU A 3 -11.92 6.57 21.75
CA GLU A 3 -10.47 6.47 21.53
C GLU A 3 -10.13 6.82 20.07
N PRO A 4 -9.00 7.51 19.82
CA PRO A 4 -8.55 7.82 18.46
C PRO A 4 -8.08 6.56 17.72
N ASN A 5 -8.19 6.55 16.40
CA ASN A 5 -7.67 5.49 15.52
C ASN A 5 -7.12 6.06 14.20
N PHE A 6 -6.57 5.20 13.35
CA PHE A 6 -5.92 5.60 12.09
C PHE A 6 -6.87 5.69 10.89
N SER A 7 -8.15 5.31 11.02
CA SER A 7 -9.09 5.31 9.89
C SER A 7 -9.16 6.66 9.13
N PRO A 8 -9.11 7.84 9.80
CA PRO A 8 -9.11 9.13 9.10
C PRO A 8 -7.88 9.34 8.20
N VAL A 9 -6.67 8.94 8.61
CA VAL A 9 -5.46 9.09 7.78
C VAL A 9 -5.49 8.14 6.59
N PHE A 10 -6.00 6.93 6.78
CA PHE A 10 -6.18 5.98 5.68
C PHE A 10 -7.15 6.51 4.62
N ALA A 11 -8.30 7.03 5.07
CA ALA A 11 -9.29 7.62 4.17
C ALA A 11 -8.74 8.83 3.40
N SER A 12 -7.94 9.69 4.04
CA SER A 12 -7.37 10.87 3.36
C SER A 12 -6.31 10.52 2.31
N LEU A 13 -5.58 9.43 2.49
CA LEU A 13 -4.52 9.00 1.58
C LEU A 13 -5.01 8.13 0.42
N TYR A 14 -6.18 7.49 0.57
CA TYR A 14 -6.65 6.47 -0.36
C TYR A 14 -6.70 6.94 -1.83
N VAL A 15 -7.19 8.15 -2.07
CA VAL A 15 -7.29 8.70 -3.44
C VAL A 15 -5.91 8.81 -4.11
N GLY A 16 -4.90 9.32 -3.39
CA GLY A 16 -3.54 9.43 -3.89
C GLY A 16 -2.89 8.07 -4.16
N LEU A 17 -3.14 7.08 -3.29
CA LEU A 17 -2.68 5.71 -3.49
C LEU A 17 -3.31 5.07 -4.73
N CYS A 18 -4.62 5.27 -4.95
CA CYS A 18 -5.31 4.81 -6.15
C CYS A 18 -4.74 5.47 -7.42
N ASP A 19 -4.43 6.76 -7.38
CA ASP A 19 -3.86 7.46 -8.53
C ASP A 19 -2.47 6.93 -8.90
N ILE A 20 -1.63 6.62 -7.92
CA ILE A 20 -0.35 5.96 -8.15
C ILE A 20 -0.57 4.57 -8.73
N ALA A 21 -1.43 3.76 -8.12
CA ALA A 21 -1.71 2.41 -8.61
C ALA A 21 -2.17 2.41 -10.07
N ARG A 22 -3.15 3.26 -10.42
CA ARG A 22 -3.69 3.36 -11.80
C ARG A 22 -2.64 3.78 -12.81
N LYS A 23 -1.81 4.77 -12.48
CA LYS A 23 -0.69 5.21 -13.34
C LYS A 23 0.35 4.11 -13.59
N ASN A 24 0.35 3.07 -12.77
CA ASN A 24 1.28 1.96 -12.84
C ASN A 24 0.61 0.64 -13.28
N GLY A 25 -0.63 0.72 -13.80
CA GLY A 25 -1.35 -0.42 -14.36
C GLY A 25 -2.12 -1.28 -13.35
N TYR A 26 -2.37 -0.77 -12.14
CA TYR A 26 -3.05 -1.49 -11.08
C TYR A 26 -4.39 -0.86 -10.69
N ALA A 27 -5.39 -1.71 -10.44
CA ALA A 27 -6.55 -1.36 -9.64
C ALA A 27 -6.25 -1.60 -8.15
N LEU A 28 -6.58 -0.65 -7.27
CA LEU A 28 -6.32 -0.74 -5.84
C LEU A 28 -7.63 -0.79 -5.04
N ALA A 29 -7.83 -1.86 -4.27
CA ALA A 29 -9.03 -2.09 -3.48
C ALA A 29 -8.71 -2.16 -1.98
N VAL A 30 -9.58 -1.58 -1.16
CA VAL A 30 -9.59 -1.79 0.30
C VAL A 30 -10.27 -3.12 0.61
N HIS A 31 -9.67 -3.97 1.44
CA HIS A 31 -10.25 -5.28 1.78
C HIS A 31 -10.39 -5.56 3.29
N GLY A 32 -10.08 -4.57 4.13
CA GLY A 32 -10.18 -4.68 5.59
C GLY A 32 -11.09 -3.61 6.21
N THR A 33 -11.04 -3.52 7.53
CA THR A 33 -11.93 -2.64 8.32
C THR A 33 -11.39 -1.23 8.54
N MET A 34 -10.12 -0.97 8.20
CA MET A 34 -9.43 0.31 8.41
C MET A 34 -9.28 0.74 9.88
N ASN A 35 -9.56 -0.15 10.85
CA ASN A 35 -9.56 0.20 12.27
C ASN A 35 -8.16 0.17 12.91
N LEU A 36 -7.30 -0.77 12.49
CA LEU A 36 -5.95 -0.95 13.03
C LEU A 36 -4.89 -0.69 11.95
N ASP A 37 -5.11 -1.29 10.78
CA ASP A 37 -4.27 -1.29 9.60
C ASP A 37 -5.10 -0.97 8.35
N PHE A 38 -4.39 -0.61 7.28
CA PHE A 38 -4.97 -0.34 5.98
C PHE A 38 -4.65 -1.46 5.00
N ASP A 39 -5.51 -2.46 5.01
CA ASP A 39 -5.52 -3.61 4.12
C ASP A 39 -5.88 -3.24 2.68
N LEU A 40 -4.89 -3.33 1.78
CA LEU A 40 -5.01 -2.99 0.37
C LEU A 40 -4.61 -4.16 -0.53
N VAL A 41 -5.39 -4.41 -1.59
CA VAL A 41 -4.99 -5.29 -2.68
C VAL A 41 -4.79 -4.49 -3.96
N ALA A 42 -3.60 -4.57 -4.54
CA ALA A 42 -3.31 -4.13 -5.89
C ALA A 42 -3.45 -5.30 -6.86
N ILE A 43 -4.36 -5.17 -7.82
CA ILE A 43 -4.62 -6.14 -8.88
C ILE A 43 -4.10 -5.56 -10.21
N PRO A 44 -3.21 -6.27 -10.94
CA PRO A 44 -2.77 -5.82 -12.25
C PRO A 44 -4.00 -5.78 -13.18
N TRP A 45 -4.21 -4.63 -13.82
CA TRP A 45 -5.38 -4.34 -14.64
C TRP A 45 -5.02 -4.09 -16.11
N THR A 46 -3.76 -3.76 -16.38
CA THR A 46 -3.23 -3.53 -17.73
C THR A 46 -2.06 -4.47 -18.00
N ASP A 47 -1.78 -4.73 -19.28
CA ASP A 47 -0.66 -5.57 -19.70
C ASP A 47 0.70 -4.93 -19.36
N GLU A 48 0.74 -3.59 -19.32
CA GLU A 48 1.91 -2.79 -18.97
C GLU A 48 2.08 -2.54 -17.46
N ALA A 49 1.33 -3.26 -16.61
CA ALA A 49 1.48 -3.14 -15.16
C ALA A 49 2.95 -3.31 -14.77
N VAL A 50 3.47 -2.40 -13.94
CA VAL A 50 4.89 -2.44 -13.53
C VAL A 50 5.17 -3.64 -12.62
N GLU A 51 6.43 -3.92 -12.31
CA GLU A 51 6.73 -5.00 -11.39
C GLU A 51 6.19 -4.70 -9.98
N PRO A 52 5.70 -5.71 -9.22
CA PRO A 52 5.11 -5.50 -7.91
C PRO A 52 5.94 -4.65 -6.95
N PHE A 53 7.26 -4.86 -6.93
CA PHE A 53 8.16 -4.10 -6.07
C PHE A 53 8.27 -2.63 -6.49
N ASP A 54 8.27 -2.34 -7.80
CA ASP A 54 8.29 -0.95 -8.30
C ASP A 54 7.02 -0.19 -7.90
N LEU A 55 5.86 -0.86 -7.90
CA LEU A 55 4.63 -0.29 -7.38
C LEU A 55 4.78 0.06 -5.89
N ILE A 56 5.29 -0.86 -5.07
CA ILE A 56 5.49 -0.65 -3.64
C ILE A 56 6.42 0.54 -3.37
N LYS A 57 7.54 0.67 -4.10
CA LYS A 57 8.45 1.83 -3.95
C LYS A 57 7.77 3.15 -4.28
N LYS A 58 6.89 3.19 -5.28
CA LYS A 58 6.13 4.40 -5.63
C LYS A 58 5.07 4.74 -4.58
N LEU A 59 4.40 3.74 -4.00
CA LEU A 59 3.46 3.94 -2.90
C LEU A 59 4.19 4.37 -1.63
N GLU A 60 5.29 3.72 -1.28
CA GLU A 60 6.18 4.10 -0.18
C GLU A 60 6.59 5.56 -0.31
N TYR A 61 6.94 6.02 -1.50
CA TYR A 61 7.35 7.40 -1.72
C TYR A 61 6.25 8.42 -1.44
N LEU A 62 4.99 8.10 -1.74
CA LEU A 62 3.84 8.89 -1.30
C LEU A 62 3.59 8.78 0.20
N LEU A 63 3.85 7.63 0.83
CA LEU A 63 3.69 7.53 2.29
C LEU A 63 4.83 8.25 3.04
N ASN A 64 5.99 8.38 2.41
CA ASN A 64 7.18 9.08 2.92
C ASN A 64 7.32 10.52 2.41
N MET A 65 6.27 11.13 1.86
CA MET A 65 6.30 12.33 1.01
C MET A 65 7.52 13.27 1.20
N PHE A 66 8.63 12.93 0.56
CA PHE A 66 9.73 13.82 0.15
C PHE A 66 10.37 14.73 1.24
N ASP A 67 11.07 14.08 2.19
CA ASP A 67 12.37 14.49 2.79
C ASP A 67 12.46 15.09 4.21
N GLY A 68 11.37 15.40 4.91
CA GLY A 68 11.50 16.11 6.20
C GLY A 68 11.60 15.29 7.49
N SER A 69 11.25 14.01 7.47
CA SER A 69 10.87 13.15 8.64
C SER A 69 9.46 13.46 9.19
N ILE A 70 8.59 12.47 9.53
CA ILE A 70 8.76 11.43 10.57
C ILE A 70 8.22 10.04 10.11
N HIS A 71 9.05 9.02 10.38
CA HIS A 71 9.14 7.59 9.98
C HIS A 71 7.88 6.70 10.21
N TYR A 72 7.68 5.50 9.62
CA TYR A 72 8.57 4.48 9.03
C TYR A 72 8.09 3.97 7.66
N GLY A 73 8.94 3.91 6.61
CA GLY A 73 8.58 3.39 5.27
C GLY A 73 8.41 1.86 5.15
N LEU A 74 9.10 1.26 4.18
CA LEU A 74 9.05 -0.18 3.94
C LEU A 74 9.67 -0.99 5.08
N HIS A 75 8.89 -1.87 5.69
CA HIS A 75 9.34 -2.70 6.82
C HIS A 75 10.41 -3.72 6.40
N THR A 76 10.25 -4.32 5.21
CA THR A 76 11.19 -5.27 4.60
C THR A 76 11.11 -5.15 3.08
N GLU A 77 12.24 -5.25 2.37
CA GLU A 77 12.24 -5.29 0.91
C GLU A 77 11.69 -6.62 0.37
N GLU A 78 11.97 -7.71 1.08
CA GLU A 78 11.47 -9.04 0.72
C GLU A 78 9.98 -9.16 1.09
N PRO A 79 9.10 -9.49 0.12
CA PRO A 79 7.69 -9.71 0.40
C PRO A 79 7.44 -11.00 1.17
N GLU A 80 6.35 -11.01 1.94
CA GLU A 80 5.74 -12.26 2.34
C GLU A 80 4.96 -12.88 1.16
N ILE A 81 5.15 -14.17 0.91
CA ILE A 81 4.39 -14.90 -0.12
C ILE A 81 3.07 -15.39 0.49
N LYS A 82 1.96 -14.91 -0.06
CA LYS A 82 0.58 -15.26 0.33
C LYS A 82 -0.03 -16.24 -0.70
N PRO A 83 -1.19 -16.86 -0.40
CA PRO A 83 -1.89 -17.72 -1.35
C PRO A 83 -2.13 -17.06 -2.72
N HIS A 84 -2.24 -17.88 -3.76
CA HIS A 84 -2.40 -17.45 -5.16
C HIS A 84 -1.21 -16.64 -5.71
N GLY A 85 -0.03 -16.78 -5.10
CA GLY A 85 1.20 -16.12 -5.56
C GLY A 85 1.25 -14.61 -5.28
N ARG A 86 0.33 -14.11 -4.45
CA ARG A 86 0.29 -12.71 -4.06
C ARG A 86 1.47 -12.38 -3.14
N LYS A 87 2.08 -11.23 -3.35
CA LYS A 87 3.20 -10.74 -2.54
C LYS A 87 2.69 -9.65 -1.61
N ALA A 88 3.03 -9.69 -0.33
CA ALA A 88 2.59 -8.72 0.66
C ALA A 88 3.77 -7.96 1.26
N TRP A 89 3.59 -6.65 1.41
CA TRP A 89 4.53 -5.76 2.09
C TRP A 89 3.80 -4.93 3.14
N LEU A 90 4.51 -4.64 4.22
CA LEU A 90 4.06 -3.72 5.25
C LEU A 90 4.79 -2.38 5.09
N LEU A 91 4.03 -1.32 4.87
CA LEU A 91 4.50 0.06 4.96
C LEU A 91 3.95 0.66 6.25
N ILE A 92 4.74 1.43 6.97
CA ILE A 92 4.30 2.11 8.19
C ILE A 92 4.22 3.63 7.88
N MET A 93 3.62 4.44 8.75
CA MET A 93 3.67 5.90 8.64
C MET A 93 3.47 6.54 10.00
N GLY A 94 4.23 7.60 10.28
CA GLY A 94 4.06 8.46 11.46
C GLY A 94 4.04 7.66 12.76
N ASN A 95 2.97 7.81 13.54
CA ASN A 95 2.84 7.18 14.86
C ASN A 95 2.41 5.69 14.82
N GLY A 96 2.81 4.96 13.78
CA GLY A 96 2.55 3.51 13.65
C GLY A 96 1.34 3.14 12.78
N ALA A 97 0.86 4.03 11.92
CA ALA A 97 -0.20 3.71 10.97
C ALA A 97 0.33 2.67 9.96
N ALA A 98 -0.26 1.47 9.95
CA ALA A 98 0.19 0.35 9.13
C ALA A 98 -0.62 0.25 7.82
N PHE A 99 0.06 0.00 6.71
CA PHE A 99 -0.51 -0.25 5.41
C PHE A 99 -0.04 -1.64 4.96
N ASP A 100 -0.93 -2.62 5.00
CA ASP A 100 -0.68 -3.96 4.45
C ASP A 100 -1.06 -3.93 2.98
N ILE A 101 -0.05 -4.00 2.10
CA ILE A 101 -0.26 -3.93 0.66
C ILE A 101 0.10 -5.26 0.04
N SER A 102 -0.95 -5.90 -0.44
CA SER A 102 -0.93 -7.16 -1.16
C SER A 102 -0.98 -6.92 -2.66
N VAL A 103 0.03 -7.35 -3.43
CA VAL A 103 0.10 -7.20 -4.89
C VAL A 103 -0.08 -8.55 -5.56
N MET A 104 -1.13 -8.68 -6.38
CA MET A 104 -1.38 -9.88 -7.17
C MET A 104 -0.31 -10.07 -8.26
N PRO A 105 0.07 -11.31 -8.59
CA PRO A 105 1.03 -11.57 -9.65
C PRO A 105 0.46 -11.15 -11.02
N LYS A 106 1.33 -10.66 -11.89
CA LYS A 106 1.03 -10.49 -13.32
C LYS A 106 0.97 -11.87 -13.96
N LEU A 107 -0.03 -12.10 -14.82
CA LEU A 107 -0.01 -13.23 -15.74
C LEU A 107 0.78 -12.77 -16.97
N GLY A 108 1.79 -13.54 -17.36
CA GLY A 108 2.62 -13.26 -18.53
C GLY A 108 1.95 -13.63 -19.85
#